data_AF-A0A936XEN6-F1
#
_entry.id   AF-A0A936XEN6-F1
#
_cell.length_a   1.000
_cell.length_b   1.000
_cell.length_c   1.000
_cell.angle_alpha   90.00
_cell.angle_beta   90.00
_cell.angle_gamma   90.00
#
_symmetry.space_group_name_H-M   'P 1'
#
loop_
_entity.id
_entity.type
_entity.pdbx_description
1 polymer ?
#
loop_
_entity_poly.entity_id
_entity_poly.type
_entity_poly.pdbx_seq_one_letter_code
_entity_poly.pdbx_strand_id
1 'polypeptide(L)' 'MIQLEIQKRENNDYYFRLTDNEGKTLLISESYNKKENVVPGIESLKFILPNPDHIEKKTTLQGR' A
#
# COMPACT_ATOMS: atom_id res chain seq x y z
N MET A 1 -13.87 -4.84 1.60
CA MET A 1 -13.20 -3.69 0.95
C MET A 1 -11.74 -3.78 1.33
N ILE A 2 -10.84 -3.52 0.39
CA ILE A 2 -9.41 -3.64 0.66
C ILE A 2 -8.85 -2.23 0.81
N GLN A 3 -8.21 -1.97 1.93
CA GLN A 3 -7.54 -0.71 2.20
C GLN A 3 -6.06 -0.84 1.88
N LEU A 4 -5.55 0.09 1.09
CA LEU A 4 -4.13 0.20 0.78
C LEU A 4 -3.52 1.32 1.63
N GLU A 5 -2.60 0.97 2.52
CA GLU A 5 -1.85 1.92 3.33
C GLU A 5 -0.41 2.06 2.87
N ILE A 6 0.02 3.28 2.57
CA ILE A 6 1.42 3.60 2.27
C ILE A 6 2.06 4.17 3.54
N GLN A 7 3.15 3.54 3.98
CA GLN A 7 3.91 3.96 5.15
C GLN A 7 5.38 4.21 4.80
N LYS A 8 6.00 5.10 5.57
CA LYS A 8 7.42 5.39 5.51
C LYS A 8 8.10 4.80 6.75
N ARG A 9 9.19 4.07 6.56
CA ARG A 9 10.07 3.58 7.62
C ARG A 9 11.05 4.68 8.04
N GLU A 10 11.59 4.51 9.25
CA GLU A 10 12.64 5.39 9.79
C GLU A 10 13.89 5.45 8.89
N ASN A 11 14.20 4.36 8.19
CA ASN A 11 15.31 4.27 7.24
C ASN A 11 15.06 4.97 5.89
N ASN A 12 14.06 5.85 5.80
CA ASN A 12 13.58 6.49 4.56
C ASN A 12 12.99 5.55 3.49
N ASP A 13 12.89 4.25 3.76
CA ASP A 13 12.19 3.32 2.89
C ASP A 13 10.67 3.50 2.97
N TYR A 14 9.99 3.30 1.84
CA TYR A 14 8.55 3.31 1.71
C TYR A 14 8.05 1.89 1.50
N TYR A 15 6.93 1.54 2.07
CA TYR A 15 6.27 0.28 1.77
C TYR A 15 4.77 0.52 1.77
N PHE A 16 4.03 -0.36 1.11
CA PHE A 16 2.58 -0.36 1.19
C PHE A 16 2.10 -1.69 1.77
N ARG A 17 0.97 -1.66 2.45
CA ARG A 17 0.27 -2.85 2.92
C ARG A 17 -1.18 -2.82 2.47
N LEU A 18 -1.72 -4.00 2.20
CA LEU A 18 -3.13 -4.22 1.93
C LEU A 18 -3.75 -4.84 3.17
N THR A 19 -4.81 -4.22 3.67
CA THR A 19 -5.60 -4.70 4.79
C THR A 19 -7.06 -4.87 4.35
N ASP A 20 -7.72 -5.92 4.81
CA ASP A 20 -9.18 -6.05 4.60
C ASP A 20 -9.97 -5.09 5.53
N ASN A 21 -11.30 -5.04 5.42
CA ASN A 21 -12.12 -4.16 6.24
C ASN A 21 -12.04 -4.49 7.74
N GLU A 22 -11.69 -5.73 8.08
CA GLU A 22 -11.42 -6.18 9.45
C GLU A 22 -10.03 -5.76 9.95
N GLY A 23 -9.22 -5.06 9.14
CA GLY A 23 -7.85 -4.66 9.48
C GLY A 23 -6.82 -5.79 9.37
N LYS A 24 -7.22 -6.97 8.90
CA LYS A 24 -6.32 -8.10 8.65
C LYS A 24 -5.39 -7.77 7.50
N THR A 25 -4.08 -7.84 7.74
CA THR A 25 -3.09 -7.64 6.68
C THR A 25 -3.12 -8.83 5.72
N LEU A 26 -3.44 -8.55 4.46
CA LEU A 26 -3.48 -9.52 3.38
C LEU A 26 -2.13 -9.61 2.68
N LEU A 27 -1.48 -8.47 2.47
CA LEU A 27 -0.22 -8.38 1.74
C LEU A 27 0.60 -7.19 2.25
N ILE A 28 1.92 -7.36 2.27
CA ILE A 28 2.88 -6.31 2.56
C ILE A 28 3.86 -6.26 1.39
N SER A 29 4.09 -5.08 0.85
CA SER A 29 5.08 -4.89 -0.21
C SER A 29 6.50 -4.97 0.31
N GLU A 30 7.43 -5.18 -0.60
CA GLU A 30 8.84 -4.94 -0.33
C GLU A 30 9.10 -3.45 -0.02
N SER A 31 10.25 -3.20 0.60
CA SER A 31 10.75 -1.86 0.90
C SER A 31 11.20 -1.17 -0.39
N TYR A 32 10.62 -0.02 -0.69
CA TYR A 32 11.02 0.86 -1.78
C TYR A 32 11.86 2.01 -1.25
N ASN A 33 13.04 2.20 -1.82
CA ASN A 33 13.94 3.28 -1.42
C ASN A 33 13.40 4.69 -1.79
N LYS A 34 12.42 4.76 -2.72
CA LYS A 34 11.78 6.00 -3.18
C LYS A 34 10.26 5.87 -3.18
N LYS A 35 9.57 6.94 -2.83
CA LYS A 35 8.09 7.03 -2.87
C LYS A 35 7.54 6.82 -4.28
N GLU A 36 8.28 7.26 -5.31
CA GLU A 36 7.89 7.12 -6.71
C GLU A 36 7.80 5.65 -7.14
N ASN A 37 8.66 4.79 -6.58
CA ASN A 37 8.68 3.36 -6.90
C ASN A 37 7.48 2.60 -6.30
N VAL A 38 6.76 3.20 -5.34
CA VAL A 38 5.54 2.63 -4.76
C VAL A 38 4.36 2.69 -5.76
N VAL A 39 4.33 3.71 -6.62
CA VAL A 39 3.27 3.94 -7.60
C VAL A 39 3.07 2.74 -8.56
N PRO A 40 4.10 2.26 -9.27
CA PRO A 40 3.96 1.12 -10.17
C PRO A 40 3.60 -0.19 -9.44
N GLY A 41 4.00 -0.34 -8.17
CA GLY A 41 3.61 -1.46 -7.33
C GLY A 41 2.10 -1.48 -7.04
N ILE A 42 1.52 -0.30 -6.75
CA ILE A 42 0.07 -0.15 -6.54
C ILE A 42 -0.71 -0.33 -7.84
N GLU A 43 -0.18 0.16 -8.97
CA GLU A 43 -0.84 0.01 -10.26
C GLU A 43 -0.90 -1.45 -10.69
N SER A 44 0.19 -2.21 -10.52
CA SER A 44 0.22 -3.65 -10.78
C SER A 44 -0.87 -4.39 -10.00
N LEU A 45 -1.12 -4.02 -8.74
CA LEU A 45 -2.16 -4.62 -7.92
C LEU A 45 -3.57 -4.40 -8.47
N LYS A 46 -3.85 -3.23 -9.07
CA LYS A 46 -5.16 -2.97 -9.68
C LYS A 46 -5.48 -3.91 -10.83
N PHE A 47 -4.46 -4.39 -11.55
CA PHE A 47 -4.65 -5.34 -12.66
C PHE A 47 -4.79 -6.79 -12.19
N ILE A 48 -4.20 -7.12 -11.03
CA ILE A 48 -4.25 -8.48 -10.47
C ILE A 48 -5.50 -8.68 -9.60
N LEU A 49 -6.01 -7.61 -8.98
CA LEU A 49 -7.17 -7.68 -8.10
C LEU A 49 -8.47 -7.82 -8.92
N PRO A 50 -9.36 -8.74 -8.53
CA PRO A 50 -10.60 -9.00 -9.27
C PRO A 50 -11.60 -7.83 -9.23
N ASN A 51 -11.48 -6.94 -8.24
CA ASN A 51 -12.35 -5.77 -8.06
C ASN A 51 -11.50 -4.53 -7.68
N PRO A 52 -10.88 -3.85 -8.66
CA PRO A 52 -10.03 -2.69 -8.39
C PRO A 52 -10.78 -1.49 -7.81
N ASP A 53 -12.09 -1.38 -8.06
CA ASP A 53 -12.97 -0.34 -7.49
C ASP A 53 -13.10 -0.41 -5.96
N HIS A 54 -12.78 -1.56 -5.36
CA HIS A 54 -12.90 -1.74 -3.91
C HIS A 54 -11.58 -1.45 -3.15
N ILE A 55 -10.60 -0.82 -3.82
CA ILE A 55 -9.32 -0.43 -3.22
C ILE A 55 -9.41 1.01 -2.73
N GLU A 56 -9.57 1.18 -1.42
CA GLU A 56 -9.44 2.50 -0.80
C GLU A 56 -7.97 2.80 -0.54
N LYS A 57 -7.42 3.79 -1.26
CA LYS A 57 -6.05 4.27 -1.04
C LYS A 57 -5.99 5.20 0.16
N LYS A 58 -5.40 4.75 1.25
CA LYS A 58 -5.14 5.55 2.44
C LYS A 58 -3.64 5.86 2.53
N THR A 59 -3.26 7.08 2.19
CA THR A 59 -1.87 7.52 2.34
C THR A 59 -1.67 8.04 3.77
N THR A 60 -1.26 7.16 4.69
CA THR A 60 -0.84 7.56 6.03
C THR A 60 0.60 8.05 5.98
N LEU A 61 0.77 9.32 5.59
CA LEU A 61 1.96 10.10 5.93
C LEU A 61 1.91 10.42 7.44
N GLN A 62 1.93 9.39 8.30
CA GLN A 62 2.18 9.61 9.72
C GLN A 62 3.67 9.83 9.88
N GLY A 63 4.09 11.07 9.61
CA GLY A 63 5.20 11.66 10.35
C GLY A 63 4.69 11.87 11.76
N ARG A 64 5.18 11.06 12.69
CA ARG A 64 5.14 11.40 14.12
C ARG A 64 6.49 11.98 14.50
#